data_AF-A0A2G9SDX0-F1
#
_entry.id   AF-A0A2G9SDX0-F1
#
_cell.length_a   1.000
_cell.length_b   1.000
_cell.length_c   1.000
_cell.angle_alpha   90.00
_cell.angle_beta   90.00
_cell.angle_gamma   90.00
#
_symmetry.space_group_name_H-M   'P 1'
#
loop_
_entity.id
_entity.type
_entity.pdbx_description
1 polymer ?
#
loop_
_entity_poly.entity_id
_entity_poly.type
_entity_poly.pdbx_seq_one_letter_code
_entity_poly.pdbx_strand_id
1 'polypeptide(L)'
;MCIIFFLQAEKKQQLVAVINAMEETVSREPQKEEEPTPPPSQQPTDPASPTVATTPEPAVAEAGDKTASKSADDEAEYEDGRGFGIGELVWGKLRGFSWWPGRIVSWWMTGRSRAAEGTRWVMWFGDGKFSVVCVEKLLPLSSFANTFHQATYSKQPMYRKAIYEVLQVASTRAGKVFPSCPENDESDSSKSIELQNKQMIEWALGGFQPSGPKALEPPEEERNPYKEVYTEMWVEPEAAAYAPPPPAKKPRKSTVEKPKVKEIIDERTRERLVYEVRQKCRHIEDICISCGSLNVTLEHPLFIGGMCQNCKNCFLECAYQYDDDGYQSYCTICCGGREVLMCGNNNCCRCFCVECVDLLVGPGAAQAAIKEDPWNCYMCGHKGVYGLLRRRDDWPTRLQLFFANNHDQEFENPKLYPPIQADKRKPVRVLSLFDGIATGLLVLRDLGIQVDRYIASEVCEDSITVGMVRHQGKIMYVGDVRNITRKHIQEWGPFDLVIGGSPCNDLSIVNPARKGLFEGTGRLFFEFYRLLHEARPKEGDDRPFFWLFENVVAMGISDKRDISRFLESNPVMIDAREVSAAHRARYFWGNLPGMNRLVQTNEEEKMCLELKNLSCLKNMVAMSKAF
;
A
#
# COMPACT_ATOMS: atom_id res chain seq x y z
N MET A 1 -21.88 29.52 -0.83
CA MET A 1 -20.95 30.31 -1.68
C MET A 1 -19.45 30.21 -1.29
N CYS A 2 -19.08 29.68 -0.11
CA CYS A 2 -17.66 29.49 0.29
C CYS A 2 -17.10 28.07 0.07
N ILE A 3 -17.88 27.14 -0.47
CA ILE A 3 -17.44 25.79 -0.87
C ILE A 3 -16.83 25.80 -2.29
N ILE A 4 -17.22 26.77 -3.13
CA ILE A 4 -16.62 27.01 -4.45
C ILE A 4 -15.15 27.45 -4.29
N PHE A 5 -14.82 28.19 -3.23
CA PHE A 5 -13.46 28.61 -2.91
C PHE A 5 -12.55 27.45 -2.45
N PHE A 6 -13.11 26.38 -1.86
CA PHE A 6 -12.34 25.21 -1.44
C PHE A 6 -11.85 24.40 -2.66
N LEU A 7 -12.71 24.21 -3.66
CA LEU A 7 -12.36 23.56 -4.93
C LEU A 7 -11.48 24.45 -5.83
N GLN A 8 -11.59 25.77 -5.72
CA GLN A 8 -10.70 26.70 -6.43
C GLN A 8 -9.31 26.79 -5.79
N ALA A 9 -9.18 26.67 -4.47
CA ALA A 9 -7.91 26.73 -3.75
C ALA A 9 -7.06 25.45 -3.94
N GLU A 10 -7.67 24.25 -3.92
CA GLU A 10 -6.97 23.00 -4.26
C GLU A 10 -6.55 22.96 -5.74
N LYS A 11 -7.40 23.46 -6.66
CA LYS A 11 -6.99 23.69 -8.06
C LYS A 11 -5.86 24.70 -8.17
N LYS A 12 -5.84 25.77 -7.36
CA LYS A 12 -4.77 26.77 -7.36
C LYS A 12 -3.46 26.22 -6.80
N GLN A 13 -3.50 25.40 -5.76
CA GLN A 13 -2.30 24.73 -5.23
C GLN A 13 -1.74 23.69 -6.20
N GLN A 14 -2.59 22.94 -6.91
CA GLN A 14 -2.16 22.06 -8.00
C GLN A 14 -1.62 22.87 -9.20
N LEU A 15 -2.26 23.98 -9.57
CA LEU A 15 -1.81 24.84 -10.67
C LEU A 15 -0.50 25.57 -10.32
N VAL A 16 -0.31 26.03 -9.08
CA VAL A 16 0.94 26.66 -8.61
C VAL A 16 2.05 25.62 -8.46
N ALA A 17 1.75 24.38 -8.07
CA ALA A 17 2.73 23.29 -8.10
C ALA A 17 3.17 22.92 -9.53
N VAL A 18 2.24 22.99 -10.50
CA VAL A 18 2.55 22.77 -11.93
C VAL A 18 3.27 23.98 -12.54
N ILE A 19 2.88 25.20 -12.20
CA ILE A 19 3.53 26.44 -12.67
C ILE A 19 4.93 26.57 -12.08
N ASN A 20 5.14 26.29 -10.79
CA ASN A 20 6.47 26.29 -10.18
C ASN A 20 7.36 25.17 -10.77
N ALA A 21 6.78 24.01 -11.12
CA ALA A 21 7.49 22.95 -11.82
C ALA A 21 7.82 23.32 -13.29
N MET A 22 7.06 24.22 -13.91
CA MET A 22 7.32 24.76 -15.25
C MET A 22 8.26 25.97 -15.24
N GLU A 23 8.24 26.81 -14.21
CA GLU A 23 9.12 27.98 -14.03
C GLU A 23 10.56 27.57 -13.65
N GLU A 24 10.74 26.47 -12.92
CA GLU A 24 12.07 25.87 -12.69
C GLU A 24 12.72 25.33 -13.99
N THR A 25 11.92 25.05 -15.02
CA THR A 25 12.42 24.65 -16.35
C THR A 25 12.68 25.80 -17.33
N VAL A 26 12.23 27.03 -17.04
CA VAL A 26 12.29 28.18 -17.99
C VAL A 26 13.32 29.25 -17.57
N SER A 27 13.97 29.11 -16.40
CA SER A 27 15.02 30.04 -15.96
C SER A 27 16.38 29.78 -16.65
N ARG A 28 16.44 29.94 -17.97
CA ARG A 28 17.67 30.09 -18.76
C ARG A 28 17.34 30.66 -20.15
N GLU A 29 17.34 31.99 -20.28
CA GLU A 29 17.39 32.66 -21.60
C GLU A 29 18.72 33.41 -21.78
N PRO A 30 19.10 33.65 -23.05
CA PRO A 30 19.55 34.98 -23.44
C PRO A 30 18.77 35.57 -24.64
N GLN A 31 18.38 36.84 -24.44
CA GLN A 31 17.93 37.94 -25.31
C GLN A 31 18.01 37.83 -26.85
N LYS A 32 16.96 38.29 -27.57
CA LYS A 32 16.93 39.57 -28.39
C LYS A 32 15.64 39.84 -29.20
N GLU A 33 15.19 41.12 -29.12
CA GLU A 33 14.61 42.08 -30.13
C GLU A 33 13.30 41.84 -30.97
N GLU A 34 12.32 42.72 -30.70
CA GLU A 34 11.40 43.58 -31.53
C GLU A 34 10.37 43.07 -32.59
N GLU A 35 9.06 43.26 -32.23
CA GLU A 35 7.87 43.87 -32.92
C GLU A 35 7.40 43.56 -34.39
N PRO A 36 6.14 43.89 -34.83
CA PRO A 36 4.80 43.86 -34.18
C PRO A 36 3.57 43.40 -35.06
N THR A 37 2.42 43.15 -34.40
CA THR A 37 0.97 43.18 -34.82
C THR A 37 0.33 42.20 -35.83
N PRO A 38 -0.96 41.81 -35.57
CA PRO A 38 -1.98 41.81 -36.64
C PRO A 38 -3.36 42.38 -36.20
N PRO A 39 -4.24 42.81 -37.15
CA PRO A 39 -5.62 43.25 -36.88
C PRO A 39 -6.69 42.14 -37.18
N PRO A 40 -7.98 42.37 -36.84
CA PRO A 40 -9.00 41.32 -36.68
C PRO A 40 -10.01 41.22 -37.86
N SER A 41 -10.70 40.07 -38.02
CA SER A 41 -11.98 40.00 -38.76
C SER A 41 -12.85 38.76 -38.48
N GLN A 42 -14.06 39.03 -37.97
CA GLN A 42 -15.42 38.54 -38.36
C GLN A 42 -15.79 37.03 -38.41
N GLN A 43 -16.82 36.69 -37.60
CA GLN A 43 -17.83 35.62 -37.78
C GLN A 43 -18.75 35.89 -39.01
N PRO A 44 -19.73 35.04 -39.45
CA PRO A 44 -20.36 33.85 -38.82
C PRO A 44 -20.66 32.64 -39.76
N THR A 45 -21.10 31.49 -39.20
CA THR A 45 -22.34 30.70 -39.52
C THR A 45 -22.21 29.21 -39.15
N ASP A 46 -23.14 28.73 -38.31
CA ASP A 46 -23.55 27.31 -38.08
C ASP A 46 -24.55 26.87 -39.17
N PRO A 47 -25.11 25.63 -39.22
CA PRO A 47 -24.73 24.31 -38.64
C PRO A 47 -24.85 23.13 -39.66
N ALA A 48 -24.27 21.94 -39.38
CA ALA A 48 -24.78 20.65 -39.90
C ALA A 48 -24.08 19.41 -39.28
N SER A 49 -24.84 18.54 -38.62
CA SER A 49 -24.65 17.06 -38.63
C SER A 49 -25.37 16.50 -39.89
N PRO A 50 -25.20 15.24 -40.37
CA PRO A 50 -24.77 13.98 -39.71
C PRO A 50 -23.70 13.19 -40.52
N THR A 51 -23.23 11.99 -40.17
CA THR A 51 -23.79 10.68 -40.59
C THR A 51 -22.97 9.50 -40.03
N VAL A 52 -23.70 8.43 -39.70
CA VAL A 52 -23.32 7.06 -39.31
C VAL A 52 -22.53 6.30 -40.38
N ALA A 53 -21.57 5.46 -40.00
CA ALA A 53 -21.13 4.24 -40.71
C ALA A 53 -20.18 3.40 -39.81
N THR A 54 -20.69 2.37 -39.11
CA THR A 54 -20.57 0.92 -39.39
C THR A 54 -19.22 0.25 -39.09
N THR A 55 -19.30 -0.63 -38.09
CA THR A 55 -18.40 -1.72 -37.70
C THR A 55 -18.12 -2.69 -38.85
N PRO A 56 -16.90 -3.24 -38.99
CA PRO A 56 -16.68 -4.49 -39.71
C PRO A 56 -16.59 -5.69 -38.73
N GLU A 57 -17.34 -6.75 -39.04
CA GLU A 57 -17.24 -8.10 -38.46
C GLU A 57 -16.69 -9.08 -39.54
N PRO A 58 -16.35 -10.35 -39.21
CA PRO A 58 -15.04 -10.94 -39.47
C PRO A 58 -14.99 -11.88 -40.68
N ALA A 59 -13.78 -12.15 -41.18
CA ALA A 59 -13.53 -13.14 -42.23
C ALA A 59 -13.34 -14.55 -41.63
N VAL A 60 -14.01 -15.53 -42.26
CA VAL A 60 -14.05 -16.96 -41.92
C VAL A 60 -12.85 -17.72 -42.49
N ALA A 61 -12.49 -18.80 -41.78
CA ALA A 61 -11.33 -19.68 -41.92
C ALA A 61 -11.23 -20.52 -43.20
N GLU A 62 -9.99 -20.95 -43.51
CA GLU A 62 -9.69 -22.19 -44.24
C GLU A 62 -8.80 -23.11 -43.39
N ALA A 63 -9.06 -24.42 -43.51
CA ALA A 63 -8.54 -25.50 -42.67
C ALA A 63 -7.25 -26.13 -43.21
N GLY A 64 -6.37 -26.56 -42.30
CA GLY A 64 -5.21 -27.41 -42.56
C GLY A 64 -4.87 -28.26 -41.32
N ASP A 65 -4.59 -29.54 -41.54
CA ASP A 65 -4.70 -30.66 -40.61
C ASP A 65 -3.54 -30.82 -39.59
N LYS A 66 -3.90 -31.42 -38.44
CA LYS A 66 -3.17 -31.95 -37.27
C LYS A 66 -1.63 -31.88 -37.19
N THR A 67 -1.15 -31.25 -36.11
CA THR A 67 -0.22 -31.86 -35.14
C THR A 67 -0.68 -31.49 -33.71
N ALA A 68 -0.71 -32.48 -32.81
CA ALA A 68 -1.15 -32.31 -31.42
C ALA A 68 -0.21 -31.35 -30.67
N SER A 69 -0.71 -30.17 -30.28
CA SER A 69 0.02 -29.24 -29.41
C SER A 69 -0.05 -29.74 -27.97
N LYS A 70 1.12 -29.98 -27.37
CA LYS A 70 1.29 -30.10 -25.91
C LYS A 70 0.66 -28.88 -25.23
N SER A 71 -0.02 -29.11 -24.11
CA SER A 71 -0.55 -28.06 -23.24
C SER A 71 0.57 -27.12 -22.79
N ALA A 72 0.31 -25.81 -22.81
CA ALA A 72 1.23 -24.73 -22.42
C ALA A 72 1.61 -24.69 -20.92
N ASP A 73 1.50 -25.83 -20.24
CA ASP A 73 1.54 -25.96 -18.78
C ASP A 73 2.83 -26.62 -18.26
N ASP A 74 3.72 -27.03 -19.18
CA ASP A 74 5.05 -27.58 -18.90
C ASP A 74 6.18 -26.55 -19.13
N GLU A 75 5.87 -25.30 -19.49
CA GLU A 75 6.88 -24.28 -19.81
C GLU A 75 7.53 -23.73 -18.52
N ALA A 76 8.84 -23.96 -18.36
CA ALA A 76 9.58 -23.47 -17.21
C ALA A 76 9.56 -21.93 -17.15
N GLU A 77 9.63 -21.37 -15.94
CA GLU A 77 9.48 -19.93 -15.73
C GLU A 77 10.51 -19.11 -16.53
N TYR A 78 10.01 -18.18 -17.35
CA TYR A 78 10.79 -17.33 -18.25
C TYR A 78 11.47 -18.04 -19.42
N GLU A 79 11.06 -19.26 -19.76
CA GLU A 79 11.41 -19.93 -21.02
C GLU A 79 10.49 -19.52 -22.20
N ASP A 80 9.88 -18.34 -22.12
CA ASP A 80 8.89 -17.81 -23.10
C ASP A 80 9.52 -17.26 -24.41
N GLY A 81 10.82 -17.47 -24.63
CA GLY A 81 11.56 -16.97 -25.80
C GLY A 81 11.75 -15.45 -25.85
N ARG A 82 11.30 -14.69 -24.83
CA ARG A 82 11.40 -13.21 -24.79
C ARG A 82 12.67 -12.71 -24.10
N GLY A 83 13.59 -13.60 -23.73
CA GLY A 83 14.87 -13.29 -23.10
C GLY A 83 14.78 -13.03 -21.60
N PHE A 84 15.93 -12.98 -20.92
CA PHE A 84 16.07 -12.77 -19.48
C PHE A 84 15.47 -13.89 -18.61
N GLY A 85 16.24 -14.95 -18.40
CA GLY A 85 15.91 -16.06 -17.50
C GLY A 85 16.21 -15.78 -16.03
N ILE A 86 15.77 -16.68 -15.14
CA ILE A 86 16.03 -16.60 -13.69
C ILE A 86 17.55 -16.55 -13.44
N GLY A 87 17.96 -15.61 -12.59
CA GLY A 87 19.35 -15.41 -12.20
C GLY A 87 20.12 -14.45 -13.09
N GLU A 88 19.60 -14.02 -14.25
CA GLU A 88 20.29 -13.06 -15.10
C GLU A 88 20.47 -11.70 -14.43
N LEU A 89 21.64 -11.08 -14.62
CA LEU A 89 21.90 -9.71 -14.16
C LEU A 89 21.48 -8.73 -15.26
N VAL A 90 20.70 -7.73 -14.87
CA VAL A 90 20.05 -6.80 -15.79
C VAL A 90 20.19 -5.36 -15.32
N TRP A 91 20.04 -4.44 -16.27
CA TRP A 91 19.68 -3.06 -16.05
C TRP A 91 18.19 -2.91 -16.27
N GLY A 92 17.49 -2.23 -15.36
CA GLY A 92 16.09 -1.91 -15.52
C GLY A 92 15.83 -0.41 -15.51
N LYS A 93 14.89 0.03 -16.35
CA LYS A 93 14.47 1.43 -16.45
C LYS A 93 13.13 1.66 -15.75
N LEU A 94 13.17 2.32 -14.59
CA LEU A 94 11.98 2.80 -13.89
C LEU A 94 11.71 4.28 -14.24
N ARG A 95 10.42 4.66 -14.27
CA ARG A 95 10.00 6.04 -14.55
C ARG A 95 10.53 6.96 -13.45
N GLY A 96 11.24 8.03 -13.82
CA GLY A 96 11.82 8.99 -12.87
C GLY A 96 13.17 8.58 -12.28
N PHE A 97 13.71 7.39 -12.60
CA PHE A 97 15.01 6.93 -12.13
C PHE A 97 16.01 6.75 -13.28
N SER A 98 17.32 6.80 -12.99
CA SER A 98 18.36 6.31 -13.90
C SER A 98 18.19 4.80 -14.14
N TRP A 99 18.86 4.26 -15.16
CA TRP A 99 18.96 2.80 -15.30
C TRP A 99 19.57 2.22 -14.02
N TRP A 100 18.92 1.22 -13.44
CA TRP A 100 19.32 0.65 -12.14
C TRP A 100 19.67 -0.84 -12.29
N PRO A 101 20.72 -1.35 -11.62
CA PRO A 101 21.09 -2.76 -11.72
C PRO A 101 20.17 -3.65 -10.88
N GLY A 102 19.83 -4.82 -11.42
CA GLY A 102 19.01 -5.82 -10.74
C GLY A 102 19.32 -7.23 -11.19
N ARG A 103 18.63 -8.19 -10.58
CA ARG A 103 18.69 -9.62 -10.91
C ARG A 103 17.30 -10.14 -11.18
N ILE A 104 17.14 -10.92 -12.24
CA ILE A 104 15.89 -11.63 -12.50
C ILE A 104 15.74 -12.71 -11.44
N VAL A 105 14.61 -12.69 -10.75
CA VAL A 105 14.28 -13.66 -9.71
C VAL A 105 12.97 -14.33 -10.06
N SER A 106 12.79 -15.51 -9.50
CA SER A 106 11.53 -16.17 -9.60
C SER A 106 10.47 -15.51 -8.71
N TRP A 107 9.20 -15.58 -9.12
CA TRP A 107 8.08 -15.10 -8.30
C TRP A 107 7.99 -15.77 -6.91
N TRP A 108 8.48 -17.01 -6.73
CA TRP A 108 8.48 -17.65 -5.38
C TRP A 108 9.37 -16.89 -4.39
N MET A 109 10.47 -16.29 -4.86
CA MET A 109 11.35 -15.48 -4.02
C MET A 109 10.67 -14.18 -3.56
N THR A 110 9.72 -13.67 -4.35
CA THR A 110 9.01 -12.43 -4.02
C THR A 110 7.83 -12.67 -3.09
N GLY A 111 7.33 -13.91 -3.00
CA GLY A 111 6.11 -14.26 -2.26
C GLY A 111 4.85 -13.64 -2.85
N ARG A 112 4.88 -13.25 -4.13
CA ARG A 112 3.78 -12.62 -4.90
C ARG A 112 3.41 -13.48 -6.12
N SER A 113 2.39 -13.09 -6.87
CA SER A 113 1.94 -13.82 -8.07
C SER A 113 2.99 -13.82 -9.20
N ARG A 114 2.85 -14.78 -10.13
CA ARG A 114 3.69 -14.89 -11.34
C ARG A 114 3.69 -13.58 -12.13
N ALA A 115 4.86 -13.20 -12.65
CA ALA A 115 4.97 -12.03 -13.53
C ALA A 115 4.14 -12.26 -14.80
N ALA A 116 3.50 -11.20 -15.31
CA ALA A 116 2.75 -11.28 -16.57
C ALA A 116 3.68 -11.65 -17.74
N GLU A 117 3.13 -12.22 -18.80
CA GLU A 117 3.89 -12.55 -20.01
C GLU A 117 4.57 -11.28 -20.57
N GLY A 118 5.86 -11.38 -20.94
CA GLY A 118 6.65 -10.21 -21.34
C GLY A 118 7.11 -9.31 -20.19
N THR A 119 6.95 -9.72 -18.94
CA THR A 119 7.53 -9.08 -17.76
C THR A 119 8.38 -10.05 -16.95
N ARG A 120 9.28 -9.51 -16.12
CA ARG A 120 10.12 -10.26 -15.18
C ARG A 120 10.07 -9.65 -13.79
N TRP A 121 10.14 -10.50 -12.78
CA TRP A 121 10.46 -10.04 -11.42
C TRP A 121 11.93 -9.68 -11.33
N VAL A 122 12.21 -8.43 -10.99
CA VAL A 122 13.56 -7.89 -10.78
C VAL A 122 13.75 -7.60 -9.31
N MET A 123 14.78 -8.18 -8.71
CA MET A 123 15.31 -7.79 -7.41
C MET A 123 16.40 -6.74 -7.62
N TRP A 124 16.24 -5.55 -7.05
CA TRP A 124 17.16 -4.43 -7.23
C TRP A 124 18.34 -4.53 -6.27
N PHE A 125 19.55 -4.31 -6.78
CA PHE A 125 20.73 -4.17 -5.93
C PHE A 125 20.68 -2.82 -5.18
N GLY A 126 21.28 -2.77 -3.99
CA GLY A 126 21.32 -1.62 -3.09
C GLY A 126 20.28 -1.70 -1.97
N ASP A 127 18.99 -1.84 -2.33
CA ASP A 127 17.87 -1.89 -1.36
C ASP A 127 17.14 -3.23 -1.29
N GLY A 128 17.41 -4.16 -2.20
CA GLY A 128 16.83 -5.51 -2.21
C GLY A 128 15.34 -5.58 -2.52
N LYS A 129 14.74 -4.49 -3.01
CA LYS A 129 13.31 -4.47 -3.33
C LYS A 129 13.02 -5.23 -4.63
N PHE A 130 11.77 -5.67 -4.75
CA PHE A 130 11.27 -6.38 -5.92
C PHE A 130 10.36 -5.48 -6.76
N SER A 131 10.45 -5.57 -8.07
CA SER A 131 9.50 -4.94 -8.99
C SER A 131 9.25 -5.81 -10.20
N VAL A 132 8.05 -5.71 -10.77
CA VAL A 132 7.75 -6.30 -12.08
C VAL A 132 8.16 -5.30 -13.15
N VAL A 133 8.98 -5.73 -14.10
CA VAL A 133 9.51 -4.88 -15.16
C VAL A 133 9.25 -5.51 -16.52
N CYS A 134 8.73 -4.73 -17.47
CA CYS A 134 8.57 -5.16 -18.85
C CYS A 134 9.93 -5.49 -19.47
N VAL A 135 10.02 -6.57 -20.25
CA VAL A 135 11.25 -7.00 -20.95
C VAL A 135 11.85 -5.87 -21.79
N GLU A 136 11.01 -5.03 -22.42
CA GLU A 136 11.44 -3.87 -23.22
C GLU A 136 12.18 -2.78 -22.40
N LYS A 137 11.99 -2.78 -21.07
CA LYS A 137 12.66 -1.87 -20.13
C LYS A 137 13.86 -2.52 -19.46
N LEU A 138 14.28 -3.70 -19.93
CA LEU A 138 15.43 -4.43 -19.44
C LEU A 138 16.54 -4.44 -20.50
N LEU A 139 17.78 -4.32 -20.02
CA LEU A 139 18.98 -4.55 -20.80
C LEU A 139 19.88 -5.51 -20.03
N PRO A 140 20.68 -6.35 -20.70
CA PRO A 140 21.63 -7.21 -20.01
C PRO A 140 22.69 -6.37 -19.30
N LEU A 141 23.21 -6.84 -18.16
CA LEU A 141 24.25 -6.12 -17.41
C LEU A 141 25.47 -5.77 -18.29
N SER A 142 25.76 -6.60 -19.30
CA SER A 142 26.80 -6.37 -20.32
C SER A 142 26.68 -5.03 -21.06
N SER A 143 25.50 -4.40 -21.07
CA SER A 143 25.27 -3.05 -21.60
C SER A 143 25.74 -1.93 -20.65
N PHE A 144 26.65 -2.23 -19.72
CA PHE A 144 27.12 -1.33 -18.65
C PHE A 144 27.57 0.02 -19.19
N ALA A 145 28.33 0.05 -20.29
CA ALA A 145 28.85 1.28 -20.87
C ALA A 145 27.76 2.27 -21.34
N ASN A 146 26.59 1.76 -21.72
CA ASN A 146 25.48 2.57 -22.25
C ASN A 146 24.47 2.98 -21.16
N THR A 147 24.48 2.30 -20.02
CA THR A 147 23.43 2.40 -18.98
C THR A 147 23.95 3.00 -17.68
N PHE A 148 25.24 2.80 -17.36
CA PHE A 148 25.86 3.35 -16.17
C PHE A 148 25.86 4.88 -16.19
N HIS A 149 25.22 5.49 -15.18
CA HIS A 149 25.11 6.94 -15.09
C HIS A 149 26.06 7.53 -14.03
N GLN A 150 27.20 8.08 -14.48
CA GLN A 150 28.25 8.65 -13.62
C GLN A 150 27.73 9.72 -12.66
N ALA A 151 26.81 10.60 -13.10
CA ALA A 151 26.30 11.67 -12.24
C ALA A 151 25.43 11.14 -11.09
N THR A 152 24.68 10.05 -11.32
CA THR A 152 23.90 9.39 -10.26
C THR A 152 24.82 8.66 -9.29
N TYR A 153 25.85 7.98 -9.81
CA TYR A 153 26.90 7.37 -9.00
C TYR A 153 27.56 8.40 -8.08
N SER A 154 27.92 9.59 -8.56
CA SER A 154 28.53 10.62 -7.70
C SER A 154 27.58 11.21 -6.66
N LYS A 155 26.26 11.23 -6.88
CA LYS A 155 25.30 11.94 -5.99
C LYS A 155 24.51 11.02 -5.05
N GLN A 156 24.27 9.76 -5.42
CA GLN A 156 23.38 8.86 -4.68
C GLN A 156 24.15 7.70 -4.04
N PRO A 157 24.29 7.66 -2.70
CA PRO A 157 24.98 6.56 -2.00
C PRO A 157 24.37 5.19 -2.28
N MET A 158 23.05 5.12 -2.40
CA MET A 158 22.33 3.87 -2.70
C MET A 158 22.65 3.34 -4.09
N TYR A 159 22.81 4.21 -5.09
CA TYR A 159 23.24 3.80 -6.42
C TYR A 159 24.69 3.30 -6.41
N ARG A 160 25.60 3.94 -5.64
CA ARG A 160 26.97 3.44 -5.46
C ARG A 160 26.98 2.03 -4.88
N LYS A 161 26.19 1.81 -3.82
CA LYS A 161 26.01 0.49 -3.20
C LYS A 161 25.47 -0.53 -4.20
N ALA A 162 24.43 -0.18 -4.96
CA ALA A 162 23.85 -1.06 -5.98
C ALA A 162 24.86 -1.48 -7.05
N ILE A 163 25.68 -0.54 -7.53
CA ILE A 163 26.75 -0.80 -8.51
C ILE A 163 27.84 -1.70 -7.91
N TYR A 164 28.21 -1.49 -6.65
CA TYR A 164 29.16 -2.36 -5.98
C TYR A 164 28.65 -3.80 -5.89
N GLU A 165 27.44 -4.00 -5.37
CA GLU A 165 26.86 -5.33 -5.16
C GLU A 165 26.69 -6.10 -6.48
N VAL A 166 26.17 -5.45 -7.53
CA VAL A 166 26.00 -6.13 -8.83
C VAL A 166 27.36 -6.51 -9.43
N LEU A 167 28.38 -5.66 -9.26
CA LEU A 167 29.72 -5.94 -9.77
C LEU A 167 30.45 -7.00 -8.94
N GLN A 168 30.15 -7.13 -7.65
CA GLN A 168 30.63 -8.25 -6.84
C GLN A 168 30.09 -9.57 -7.37
N VAL A 169 28.77 -9.66 -7.58
CA VAL A 169 28.14 -10.87 -8.16
C VAL A 169 28.72 -11.16 -9.54
N ALA A 170 28.87 -10.14 -10.38
CA ALA A 170 29.50 -10.27 -11.70
C ALA A 170 30.95 -10.77 -11.61
N SER A 171 31.75 -10.24 -10.68
CA SER A 171 33.15 -10.63 -10.50
C SER A 171 33.28 -12.09 -10.04
N THR A 172 32.39 -12.53 -9.15
CA THR A 172 32.34 -13.91 -8.67
C THR A 172 31.99 -14.85 -9.82
N ARG A 173 30.97 -14.52 -10.62
CA ARG A 173 30.58 -15.32 -11.80
C ARG A 173 31.70 -15.37 -12.85
N ALA A 174 32.39 -14.26 -13.08
CA ALA A 174 33.46 -14.16 -14.06
C ALA A 174 34.83 -14.69 -13.58
N GLY A 175 34.93 -15.13 -12.32
CA GLY A 175 36.20 -15.53 -11.70
C GLY A 175 37.22 -14.39 -11.59
N LYS A 176 36.77 -13.13 -11.62
CA LYS A 176 37.62 -11.95 -11.59
C LYS A 176 37.90 -11.56 -10.14
N VAL A 177 39.12 -11.80 -9.68
CA VAL A 177 39.55 -11.38 -8.35
C VAL A 177 40.06 -9.95 -8.39
N PHE A 178 39.52 -9.10 -7.51
CA PHE A 178 40.03 -7.75 -7.26
C PHE A 178 40.84 -7.77 -5.96
N PRO A 179 42.08 -7.24 -5.91
CA PRO A 179 42.90 -7.28 -4.71
C PRO A 179 42.22 -6.55 -3.54
N SER A 180 42.00 -7.25 -2.41
CA SER A 180 41.69 -6.61 -1.13
C SER A 180 43.01 -6.18 -0.47
N CYS A 181 43.17 -4.91 -0.09
CA CYS A 181 44.34 -4.49 0.68
C CYS A 181 44.36 -5.18 2.06
N PRO A 182 45.52 -5.55 2.59
CA PRO A 182 45.64 -6.13 3.93
C PRO A 182 45.24 -5.12 5.03
N GLU A 183 44.63 -5.65 6.10
CA GLU A 183 44.04 -4.94 7.25
C GLU A 183 45.05 -4.26 8.19
N ASN A 184 45.96 -3.43 7.69
CA ASN A 184 46.77 -2.58 8.55
C ASN A 184 46.44 -1.10 8.29
N ASP A 185 45.94 -0.45 9.34
CA ASP A 185 45.51 0.95 9.51
C ASP A 185 44.05 1.31 9.10
N GLU A 186 43.20 1.48 10.13
CA GLU A 186 41.78 1.86 10.03
C GLU A 186 41.52 3.22 9.35
N SER A 187 42.53 4.05 9.11
CA SER A 187 42.37 5.33 8.41
C SER A 187 42.37 5.24 6.87
N ASP A 188 42.75 4.09 6.28
CA ASP A 188 42.95 3.95 4.82
C ASP A 188 41.91 3.03 4.13
N SER A 189 40.99 2.43 4.88
CA SER A 189 39.98 1.47 4.38
C SER A 189 39.02 2.09 3.35
N SER A 190 38.61 3.33 3.55
CA SER A 190 37.66 4.03 2.67
C SER A 190 38.25 4.33 1.29
N LYS A 191 39.54 4.70 1.22
CA LYS A 191 40.24 4.93 -0.04
C LYS A 191 40.51 3.64 -0.80
N SER A 192 40.77 2.54 -0.08
CA SER A 192 40.94 1.21 -0.65
C SER A 192 39.67 0.68 -1.31
N ILE A 193 38.51 0.83 -0.65
CA ILE A 193 37.19 0.46 -1.20
C ILE A 193 36.84 1.32 -2.41
N GLU A 194 37.13 2.62 -2.39
CA GLU A 194 36.91 3.50 -3.54
C GLU A 194 37.79 3.11 -4.75
N LEU A 195 39.04 2.74 -4.51
CA LEU A 195 39.94 2.27 -5.56
C LEU A 195 39.47 0.93 -6.16
N GLN A 196 39.03 0.01 -5.31
CA GLN A 196 38.45 -1.28 -5.74
C GLN A 196 37.19 -1.05 -6.58
N ASN A 197 36.28 -0.17 -6.14
CA ASN A 197 35.07 0.18 -6.89
C ASN A 197 35.39 0.77 -8.26
N LYS A 198 36.40 1.65 -8.33
CA LYS A 198 36.85 2.23 -9.59
C LYS A 198 37.36 1.15 -10.57
N GLN A 199 38.16 0.21 -10.08
CA GLN A 199 38.65 -0.91 -10.89
C GLN A 199 37.53 -1.82 -11.41
N MET A 200 36.52 -2.09 -10.57
CA MET A 200 35.35 -2.89 -10.96
C MET A 200 34.51 -2.16 -12.04
N ILE A 201 34.35 -0.84 -11.91
CA ILE A 201 33.64 -0.02 -12.90
C ILE A 201 34.42 0.04 -14.22
N GLU A 202 35.74 0.25 -14.19
CA GLU A 202 36.58 0.25 -15.40
C GLU A 202 36.53 -1.10 -16.11
N TRP A 203 36.55 -2.20 -15.35
CA TRP A 203 36.37 -3.55 -15.89
C TRP A 203 35.01 -3.75 -16.57
N ALA A 204 33.93 -3.27 -15.96
CA ALA A 204 32.58 -3.35 -16.51
C ALA A 204 32.39 -2.45 -17.75
N LEU A 205 32.96 -1.24 -17.73
CA LEU A 205 33.01 -0.33 -18.89
C LEU A 205 33.83 -0.93 -20.04
N GLY A 206 34.88 -1.70 -19.73
CA GLY A 206 35.66 -2.49 -20.67
C GLY A 206 34.95 -3.75 -21.19
N GLY A 207 33.65 -3.94 -20.90
CA GLY A 207 32.87 -5.06 -21.39
C GLY A 207 33.15 -6.39 -20.68
N PHE A 208 33.59 -6.35 -19.42
CA PHE A 208 33.84 -7.53 -18.57
C PHE A 208 34.98 -8.44 -19.07
N GLN A 209 35.96 -7.88 -19.78
CA GLN A 209 37.12 -8.62 -20.31
C GLN A 209 38.03 -9.19 -19.20
N PRO A 210 38.68 -10.35 -19.41
CA PRO A 210 38.74 -11.14 -20.65
C PRO A 210 37.57 -12.12 -20.85
N SER A 211 36.80 -12.39 -19.80
CA SER A 211 35.74 -13.40 -19.82
C SER A 211 34.51 -12.96 -20.63
N GLY A 212 34.30 -11.65 -20.73
CA GLY A 212 33.23 -11.04 -21.51
C GLY A 212 31.83 -11.29 -20.94
N PRO A 213 30.77 -10.88 -21.67
CA PRO A 213 29.38 -10.95 -21.22
C PRO A 213 28.89 -12.35 -20.83
N LYS A 214 29.38 -13.40 -21.49
CA LYS A 214 28.97 -14.79 -21.23
C LYS A 214 29.29 -15.25 -19.82
N ALA A 215 30.35 -14.71 -19.22
CA ALA A 215 30.76 -15.05 -17.88
C ALA A 215 29.88 -14.42 -16.79
N LEU A 216 28.90 -13.59 -17.17
CA LEU A 216 27.91 -13.01 -16.26
C LEU A 216 26.65 -13.88 -16.13
N GLU A 217 26.52 -14.90 -16.97
CA GLU A 217 25.40 -15.81 -16.94
C GLU A 217 25.27 -16.49 -15.56
N PRO A 218 24.04 -16.72 -15.08
CA PRO A 218 23.83 -17.37 -13.79
C PRO A 218 24.36 -18.82 -13.78
N PRO A 219 24.97 -19.28 -12.69
CA PRO A 219 25.23 -20.70 -12.43
C PRO A 219 23.96 -21.55 -12.48
N GLU A 220 24.07 -22.87 -12.71
CA GLU A 220 22.90 -23.75 -12.79
C GLU A 220 22.06 -23.74 -11.50
N GLU A 221 22.71 -23.60 -10.35
CA GLU A 221 22.07 -23.51 -9.03
C GLU A 221 21.20 -22.25 -8.90
N GLU A 222 21.58 -21.17 -9.60
CA GLU A 222 20.86 -19.91 -9.60
C GLU A 222 19.76 -19.84 -10.66
N ARG A 223 19.82 -20.70 -11.68
CA ARG A 223 18.80 -20.85 -12.73
C ARG A 223 17.61 -21.69 -12.28
N ASN A 224 17.83 -22.64 -11.37
CA ASN A 224 16.80 -23.58 -10.92
C ASN A 224 16.68 -23.61 -9.38
N PRO A 225 15.85 -22.74 -8.79
CA PRO A 225 15.64 -22.71 -7.34
C PRO A 225 14.92 -23.95 -6.76
N TYR A 226 14.56 -24.95 -7.58
CA TYR A 226 13.75 -26.11 -7.18
C TYR A 226 14.55 -27.39 -6.90
N LYS A 227 15.88 -27.39 -7.08
CA LYS A 227 16.69 -28.62 -7.03
C LYS A 227 16.94 -29.19 -5.63
N GLU A 228 16.76 -28.43 -4.55
CA GLU A 228 17.10 -28.90 -3.18
C GLU A 228 15.99 -29.73 -2.47
N VAL A 229 14.81 -29.94 -3.06
CA VAL A 229 13.68 -30.58 -2.32
C VAL A 229 13.24 -31.95 -2.87
N TYR A 230 13.71 -32.41 -4.03
CA TYR A 230 13.05 -33.52 -4.76
C TYR A 230 13.87 -34.76 -5.12
N THR A 231 15.05 -35.00 -4.54
CA THR A 231 15.84 -36.21 -4.88
C THR A 231 16.21 -37.05 -3.66
N GLU A 232 15.22 -37.61 -2.98
CA GLU A 232 15.37 -38.92 -2.31
C GLU A 232 14.18 -39.82 -2.65
N MET A 233 14.29 -40.45 -3.83
CA MET A 233 13.93 -41.85 -4.14
C MET A 233 12.81 -42.49 -3.30
N TRP A 234 11.58 -42.47 -3.82
CA TRP A 234 10.62 -43.54 -3.58
C TRP A 234 10.77 -44.58 -4.69
N VAL A 235 11.47 -45.65 -4.39
CA VAL A 235 11.44 -46.90 -5.17
C VAL A 235 10.13 -47.60 -4.81
N GLU A 236 9.29 -47.87 -5.81
CA GLU A 236 8.10 -48.72 -5.65
C GLU A 236 8.48 -50.15 -5.27
N PRO A 237 7.71 -50.79 -4.36
CA PRO A 237 7.58 -52.23 -4.38
C PRO A 237 6.12 -52.68 -4.56
N GLU A 238 5.91 -53.52 -5.57
CA GLU A 238 4.70 -54.29 -5.86
C GLU A 238 4.30 -55.27 -4.73
N ALA A 239 2.98 -55.41 -4.57
CA ALA A 239 2.20 -56.58 -4.11
C ALA A 239 2.66 -57.43 -2.90
N ALA A 240 1.88 -57.40 -1.79
CA ALA A 240 1.19 -58.58 -1.21
C ALA A 240 0.55 -58.34 0.18
N ALA A 241 -0.75 -58.67 0.27
CA ALA A 241 -1.50 -59.40 1.31
C ALA A 241 -1.33 -59.17 2.86
N TYR A 242 -2.49 -58.90 3.49
CA TYR A 242 -3.04 -59.33 4.81
C TYR A 242 -2.44 -58.90 6.19
N ALA A 243 -3.31 -58.18 6.95
CA ALA A 243 -3.58 -57.96 8.41
C ALA A 243 -2.78 -58.69 9.56
N PRO A 244 -2.99 -58.42 10.89
CA PRO A 244 -3.33 -57.23 11.73
C PRO A 244 -2.33 -57.00 12.95
N PRO A 245 -2.54 -56.09 13.96
CA PRO A 245 -1.50 -55.54 14.90
C PRO A 245 -1.52 -56.11 16.36
N PRO A 246 -0.93 -55.45 17.41
CA PRO A 246 0.46 -55.24 17.90
C PRO A 246 0.73 -55.98 19.27
N PRO A 247 1.83 -55.80 20.07
CA PRO A 247 1.91 -54.70 21.07
C PRO A 247 3.30 -54.24 21.62
N ALA A 248 3.31 -52.99 22.11
CA ALA A 248 4.00 -52.39 23.29
C ALA A 248 5.53 -52.51 23.55
N LYS A 249 6.20 -51.34 23.70
CA LYS A 249 6.81 -50.81 24.97
C LYS A 249 7.52 -49.45 24.73
N LYS A 250 7.31 -48.49 25.65
CA LYS A 250 8.01 -47.16 25.77
C LYS A 250 9.39 -47.34 26.45
N PRO A 251 10.24 -46.32 26.81
CA PRO A 251 10.24 -44.85 26.57
C PRO A 251 11.63 -44.18 26.28
N ARG A 252 11.66 -42.91 25.80
CA ARG A 252 12.44 -41.71 26.29
C ARG A 252 13.01 -40.78 25.20
N LYS A 253 12.67 -39.49 25.35
CA LYS A 253 13.42 -38.22 25.15
C LYS A 253 14.31 -38.06 23.89
N SER A 254 13.94 -37.12 23.02
CA SER A 254 14.59 -35.79 22.91
C SER A 254 13.91 -34.92 21.83
N THR A 255 14.10 -33.62 21.98
CA THR A 255 13.78 -32.47 21.13
C THR A 255 13.96 -32.67 19.62
N VAL A 256 12.93 -32.39 18.82
CA VAL A 256 13.05 -32.03 17.40
C VAL A 256 12.03 -30.93 17.11
N GLU A 257 12.53 -29.75 16.76
CA GLU A 257 11.75 -28.65 16.19
C GLU A 257 11.10 -29.12 14.88
N LYS A 258 9.80 -28.85 14.71
CA LYS A 258 9.11 -29.10 13.44
C LYS A 258 9.61 -28.10 12.39
N PRO A 259 10.12 -28.55 11.23
CA PRO A 259 10.33 -27.65 10.11
C PRO A 259 8.96 -27.19 9.59
N LYS A 260 8.76 -25.86 9.55
CA LYS A 260 7.59 -25.23 8.94
C LYS A 260 7.68 -25.44 7.43
N VAL A 261 6.98 -26.46 6.92
CA VAL A 261 6.73 -26.61 5.49
C VAL A 261 5.92 -25.39 5.03
N LYS A 262 6.53 -24.53 4.21
CA LYS A 262 5.79 -23.50 3.46
C LYS A 262 4.95 -24.25 2.42
N GLU A 263 3.65 -24.35 2.65
CA GLU A 263 2.72 -24.85 1.64
C GLU A 263 2.76 -23.95 0.41
N ILE A 264 3.19 -24.53 -0.71
CA ILE A 264 3.19 -23.97 -2.05
C ILE A 264 1.73 -23.88 -2.51
N ILE A 265 1.26 -22.69 -2.86
CA ILE A 265 -0.09 -22.48 -3.40
C ILE A 265 0.06 -22.36 -4.92
N ASP A 266 -0.34 -23.40 -5.64
CA ASP A 266 -0.39 -23.43 -7.10
C ASP A 266 -1.74 -22.85 -7.62
N GLU A 267 -1.74 -22.14 -8.75
CA GLU A 267 -2.94 -21.51 -9.34
C GLU A 267 -4.04 -22.54 -9.67
N ARG A 268 -3.67 -23.76 -10.08
CA ARG A 268 -4.62 -24.88 -10.26
C ARG A 268 -5.14 -25.46 -8.95
N THR A 269 -4.43 -25.21 -7.84
CA THR A 269 -4.87 -25.65 -6.52
C THR A 269 -6.12 -24.88 -6.09
N ARG A 270 -6.23 -23.58 -6.38
CA ARG A 270 -7.43 -22.80 -6.06
C ARG A 270 -8.66 -23.32 -6.78
N GLU A 271 -8.56 -23.56 -8.09
CA GLU A 271 -9.68 -24.08 -8.89
C GLU A 271 -10.10 -25.48 -8.44
N ARG A 272 -9.13 -26.36 -8.22
CA ARG A 272 -9.36 -27.72 -7.71
C ARG A 272 -10.05 -27.70 -6.34
N LEU A 273 -9.57 -26.88 -5.41
CA LEU A 273 -10.16 -26.77 -4.08
C LEU A 273 -11.58 -26.21 -4.11
N VAL A 274 -11.83 -25.20 -4.96
CA VAL A 274 -13.18 -24.67 -5.17
C VAL A 274 -14.09 -25.73 -5.80
N TYR A 275 -13.58 -26.55 -6.72
CA TYR A 275 -14.31 -27.70 -7.25
C TYR A 275 -14.64 -28.73 -6.15
N GLU A 276 -13.69 -29.08 -5.29
CA GLU A 276 -13.92 -29.96 -4.13
C GLU A 276 -15.02 -29.41 -3.20
N VAL A 277 -15.05 -28.09 -2.99
CA VAL A 277 -16.13 -27.42 -2.22
C VAL A 277 -17.48 -27.56 -2.93
N ARG A 278 -17.55 -27.39 -4.26
CA ARG A 278 -18.80 -27.62 -5.03
C ARG A 278 -19.27 -29.07 -4.92
N GLN A 279 -18.35 -30.03 -4.88
CA GLN A 279 -18.64 -31.45 -4.68
C GLN A 279 -18.95 -31.82 -3.21
N LYS A 280 -18.97 -30.83 -2.30
CA LYS A 280 -19.18 -31.02 -0.86
C LYS A 280 -18.12 -31.92 -0.18
N CYS A 281 -16.94 -32.04 -0.79
CA CYS A 281 -15.81 -32.78 -0.23
C CYS A 281 -14.99 -31.94 0.76
N ARG A 282 -15.23 -30.62 0.81
CA ARG A 282 -14.51 -29.66 1.65
C ARG A 282 -15.42 -28.48 2.03
N HIS A 283 -15.21 -27.90 3.20
CA HIS A 283 -15.89 -26.64 3.56
C HIS A 283 -15.14 -25.44 2.99
N ILE A 284 -15.89 -24.44 2.52
CA ILE A 284 -15.31 -23.21 1.96
C ILE A 284 -14.50 -22.40 2.99
N GLU A 285 -14.77 -22.60 4.27
CA GLU A 285 -14.06 -21.95 5.38
C GLU A 285 -12.66 -22.55 5.62
N ASP A 286 -12.41 -23.77 5.13
CA ASP A 286 -11.12 -24.46 5.26
C ASP A 286 -10.11 -24.07 4.17
N ILE A 287 -10.51 -23.18 3.24
CA ILE A 287 -9.64 -22.69 2.17
C ILE A 287 -9.61 -21.17 2.14
N CYS A 288 -8.45 -20.60 1.82
CA CYS A 288 -8.34 -19.18 1.56
C CYS A 288 -9.08 -18.85 0.27
N ILE A 289 -10.25 -18.21 0.35
CA ILE A 289 -11.04 -17.89 -0.85
C ILE A 289 -10.36 -16.85 -1.75
N SER A 290 -9.37 -16.12 -1.24
CA SER A 290 -8.60 -15.13 -1.99
C SER A 290 -7.52 -15.77 -2.88
N CYS A 291 -6.81 -16.80 -2.42
CA CYS A 291 -5.67 -17.38 -3.16
C CYS A 291 -5.64 -18.91 -3.27
N GLY A 292 -6.49 -19.65 -2.55
CA GLY A 292 -6.50 -21.12 -2.54
C GLY A 292 -5.56 -21.77 -1.52
N SER A 293 -4.93 -21.02 -0.61
CA SER A 293 -4.14 -21.61 0.48
C SER A 293 -4.98 -22.47 1.43
N LEU A 294 -4.42 -23.59 1.89
CA LEU A 294 -4.99 -24.39 2.99
C LEU A 294 -4.57 -23.86 4.37
N ASN A 295 -3.56 -23.00 4.44
CA ASN A 295 -3.09 -22.37 5.68
C ASN A 295 -3.99 -21.20 6.08
N VAL A 296 -5.26 -21.51 6.35
CA VAL A 296 -6.27 -20.55 6.82
C VAL A 296 -5.98 -20.18 8.26
N THR A 297 -5.83 -18.88 8.51
CA THR A 297 -5.61 -18.35 9.87
C THR A 297 -6.74 -17.47 10.33
N LEU A 298 -7.52 -16.89 9.40
CA LEU A 298 -8.67 -16.06 9.69
C LEU A 298 -9.83 -16.38 8.75
N GLU A 299 -11.00 -15.88 9.07
CA GLU A 299 -12.13 -15.83 8.15
C GLU A 299 -12.07 -14.58 7.27
N HIS A 300 -12.45 -14.71 6.00
CA HIS A 300 -12.53 -13.56 5.09
C HIS A 300 -13.56 -12.54 5.59
N PRO A 301 -13.23 -11.23 5.67
CA PRO A 301 -14.06 -10.26 6.38
C PRO A 301 -15.41 -9.97 5.70
N LEU A 302 -15.49 -10.10 4.37
CA LEU A 302 -16.68 -9.74 3.58
C LEU A 302 -17.58 -10.92 3.19
N PHE A 303 -17.00 -12.11 3.04
CA PHE A 303 -17.64 -13.28 2.45
C PHE A 303 -17.36 -14.51 3.29
N ILE A 304 -18.24 -15.51 3.23
CA ILE A 304 -18.05 -16.80 3.88
C ILE A 304 -16.90 -17.53 3.18
N GLY A 305 -15.89 -17.92 3.96
CA GLY A 305 -14.65 -18.49 3.47
C GLY A 305 -13.45 -18.18 4.36
N GLY A 306 -12.39 -18.98 4.22
CA GLY A 306 -11.14 -18.77 4.93
C GLY A 306 -10.27 -17.69 4.30
N MET A 307 -9.24 -17.26 5.03
CA MET A 307 -8.22 -16.31 4.61
C MET A 307 -6.88 -16.65 5.25
N CYS A 308 -5.82 -16.76 4.44
CA CYS A 308 -4.47 -16.95 4.96
C CYS A 308 -3.84 -15.62 5.37
N GLN A 309 -2.77 -15.69 6.18
CA GLN A 309 -2.09 -14.50 6.70
C GLN A 309 -1.56 -13.57 5.60
N ASN A 310 -1.06 -14.12 4.48
CA ASN A 310 -0.56 -13.31 3.37
C ASN A 310 -1.68 -12.52 2.69
N CYS A 311 -2.83 -13.18 2.46
CA CYS A 311 -3.99 -12.51 1.91
C CYS A 311 -4.54 -11.47 2.89
N LYS A 312 -4.50 -11.71 4.21
CA LYS A 312 -4.83 -10.67 5.20
C LYS A 312 -3.97 -9.42 5.02
N ASN A 313 -2.65 -9.58 4.93
CA ASN A 313 -1.74 -8.45 4.75
C ASN A 313 -2.04 -7.71 3.44
N CYS A 314 -2.19 -8.44 2.33
CA CYS A 314 -2.57 -7.86 1.04
C CYS A 314 -3.91 -7.11 1.11
N PHE A 315 -4.89 -7.67 1.82
CA PHE A 315 -6.19 -7.04 1.99
C PHE A 315 -6.11 -5.74 2.81
N LEU A 316 -5.31 -5.72 3.87
CA LEU A 316 -5.08 -4.51 4.67
C LEU A 316 -4.41 -3.39 3.86
N GLU A 317 -3.57 -3.74 2.90
CA GLU A 317 -2.92 -2.77 2.00
C GLU A 317 -3.85 -2.32 0.86
N CYS A 318 -4.59 -3.24 0.25
CA CYS A 318 -5.23 -3.00 -1.05
C CYS A 318 -6.71 -2.61 -0.97
N ALA A 319 -7.44 -2.99 0.08
CA ALA A 319 -8.92 -2.91 0.07
C ALA A 319 -9.48 -1.47 -0.02
N TYR A 320 -8.68 -0.46 0.32
CA TYR A 320 -9.02 0.96 0.25
C TYR A 320 -8.15 1.75 -0.73
N GLN A 321 -7.51 1.06 -1.69
CA GLN A 321 -6.87 1.72 -2.83
C GLN A 321 -7.89 1.92 -3.94
N TYR A 322 -7.91 3.12 -4.50
CA TYR A 322 -8.84 3.53 -5.56
C TYR A 322 -8.05 4.14 -6.72
N ASP A 323 -8.53 3.88 -7.92
CA ASP A 323 -7.99 4.45 -9.15
C ASP A 323 -8.62 5.81 -9.45
N ASP A 324 -8.11 6.49 -10.48
CA ASP A 324 -8.55 7.84 -10.88
C ASP A 324 -10.02 7.89 -11.33
N ASP A 325 -10.60 6.74 -11.67
CA ASP A 325 -12.02 6.58 -12.00
C ASP A 325 -12.93 6.50 -10.76
N GLY A 326 -12.35 6.49 -9.55
CA GLY A 326 -13.07 6.42 -8.28
C GLY A 326 -13.48 5.01 -7.86
N TYR A 327 -13.10 3.97 -8.61
CA TYR A 327 -13.32 2.58 -8.26
C TYR A 327 -12.11 1.99 -7.52
N GLN A 328 -12.32 0.87 -6.82
CA GLN A 328 -11.23 0.16 -6.16
C GLN A 328 -10.22 -0.36 -7.19
N SER A 329 -8.94 -0.09 -6.94
CA SER A 329 -7.83 -0.53 -7.80
C SER A 329 -7.70 -2.05 -7.91
N TYR A 330 -8.27 -2.78 -6.96
CA TYR A 330 -8.15 -4.23 -6.86
C TYR A 330 -9.49 -4.91 -6.57
N CYS A 331 -9.57 -6.19 -6.89
CA CYS A 331 -10.72 -7.03 -6.58
C CYS A 331 -11.05 -7.03 -5.08
N THR A 332 -12.34 -6.84 -4.75
CA THR A 332 -12.89 -6.89 -3.39
C THR A 332 -12.67 -8.22 -2.67
N ILE A 333 -12.42 -9.33 -3.39
CA ILE A 333 -12.24 -10.67 -2.82
C ILE A 333 -10.76 -11.03 -2.64
N CYS A 334 -9.97 -10.90 -3.70
CA CYS A 334 -8.57 -11.38 -3.69
C CYS A 334 -7.54 -10.26 -3.55
N CYS A 335 -7.94 -8.99 -3.62
CA CYS A 335 -7.03 -7.84 -3.64
C CYS A 335 -5.97 -7.92 -4.74
N GLY A 336 -6.34 -8.54 -5.86
CA GLY A 336 -5.58 -8.58 -7.10
C GLY A 336 -6.52 -8.64 -8.29
N GLY A 337 -6.21 -9.51 -9.26
CA GLY A 337 -6.97 -9.69 -10.49
C GLY A 337 -6.50 -8.75 -11.62
N ARG A 338 -6.38 -9.30 -12.83
CA ARG A 338 -5.93 -8.57 -14.03
C ARG A 338 -7.04 -7.74 -14.68
N GLU A 339 -8.24 -8.30 -14.69
CA GLU A 339 -9.45 -7.70 -15.27
C GLU A 339 -10.55 -7.72 -14.21
N VAL A 340 -11.22 -6.58 -14.02
CA VAL A 340 -12.21 -6.38 -12.98
C VAL A 340 -13.54 -5.86 -13.52
N LEU A 341 -14.62 -6.33 -12.91
CA LEU A 341 -15.98 -5.88 -13.13
C LEU A 341 -16.31 -4.77 -12.13
N MET A 342 -16.68 -3.61 -12.64
CA MET A 342 -17.08 -2.44 -11.86
C MET A 342 -18.57 -2.49 -11.54
N CYS A 343 -18.94 -2.14 -10.31
CA CYS A 343 -20.34 -2.09 -9.88
C CYS A 343 -21.08 -0.90 -10.51
N GLY A 344 -22.21 -1.11 -11.17
CA GLY A 344 -23.04 -0.04 -11.75
C GLY A 344 -23.89 0.73 -10.73
N ASN A 345 -23.80 0.42 -9.43
CA ASN A 345 -24.54 1.13 -8.40
C ASN A 345 -23.85 2.45 -8.03
N ASN A 346 -24.56 3.58 -8.20
CA ASN A 346 -24.06 4.95 -8.02
C ASN A 346 -23.29 5.23 -6.70
N ASN A 347 -23.54 4.48 -5.63
CA ASN A 347 -22.86 4.66 -4.33
C ASN A 347 -21.87 3.53 -4.00
N CYS A 348 -21.40 2.79 -5.00
CA CYS A 348 -20.54 1.63 -4.82
C CYS A 348 -19.34 1.63 -5.76
N CYS A 349 -18.16 1.78 -5.17
CA CYS A 349 -16.88 1.78 -5.87
C CYS A 349 -16.20 0.40 -5.92
N ARG A 350 -16.93 -0.70 -5.70
CA ARG A 350 -16.33 -2.04 -5.58
C ARG A 350 -16.10 -2.70 -6.94
N CYS A 351 -15.00 -3.44 -7.03
CA CYS A 351 -14.57 -4.17 -8.20
C CYS A 351 -14.42 -5.66 -7.91
N PHE A 352 -14.73 -6.53 -8.87
CA PHE A 352 -14.58 -7.99 -8.74
C PHE A 352 -13.85 -8.55 -9.94
N CYS A 353 -12.75 -9.29 -9.75
CA CYS A 353 -12.04 -9.85 -10.89
C CYS A 353 -12.80 -11.01 -11.54
N VAL A 354 -12.65 -11.12 -12.87
CA VAL A 354 -13.28 -12.16 -13.70
C VAL A 354 -13.03 -13.56 -13.11
N GLU A 355 -11.78 -13.85 -12.75
CA GLU A 355 -11.37 -15.12 -12.15
C GLU A 355 -12.13 -15.45 -10.85
N CYS A 356 -12.23 -14.49 -9.90
CA CYS A 356 -12.96 -14.73 -8.65
C CYS A 356 -14.44 -15.00 -8.90
N VAL A 357 -15.03 -14.31 -9.88
CA VAL A 357 -16.44 -14.49 -10.23
C VAL A 357 -16.66 -15.86 -10.85
N ASP A 358 -15.86 -16.26 -11.83
CA ASP A 358 -16.05 -17.56 -12.49
C ASP A 358 -15.77 -18.75 -11.57
N LEU A 359 -14.83 -18.61 -10.64
CA LEU A 359 -14.53 -19.62 -9.63
C LEU A 359 -15.60 -19.68 -8.53
N LEU A 360 -15.94 -18.57 -7.89
CA LEU A 360 -16.78 -18.60 -6.69
C LEU A 360 -18.28 -18.54 -7.00
N VAL A 361 -18.68 -17.86 -8.07
CA VAL A 361 -20.10 -17.73 -8.46
C VAL A 361 -20.48 -18.85 -9.42
N GLY A 362 -19.68 -19.09 -10.46
CA GLY A 362 -19.96 -20.13 -11.45
C GLY A 362 -19.27 -19.85 -12.78
N PRO A 363 -18.86 -20.89 -13.53
CA PRO A 363 -18.20 -20.68 -14.82
C PRO A 363 -19.10 -19.87 -15.77
N GLY A 364 -18.56 -18.80 -16.36
CA GLY A 364 -19.29 -17.90 -17.25
C GLY A 364 -20.15 -16.85 -16.54
N ALA A 365 -20.12 -16.79 -15.21
CA ALA A 365 -20.82 -15.75 -14.44
C ALA A 365 -20.22 -14.37 -14.69
N ALA A 366 -18.91 -14.26 -14.94
CA ALA A 366 -18.29 -12.98 -15.27
C ALA A 366 -18.83 -12.44 -16.60
N GLN A 367 -18.91 -13.30 -17.63
CA GLN A 367 -19.48 -12.90 -18.92
C GLN A 367 -20.97 -12.53 -18.82
N ALA A 368 -21.72 -13.19 -17.94
CA ALA A 368 -23.10 -12.82 -17.67
C ALA A 368 -23.20 -11.43 -17.04
N ALA A 369 -22.33 -11.12 -16.08
CA ALA A 369 -22.25 -9.81 -15.44
C ALA A 369 -21.83 -8.70 -16.42
N ILE A 370 -20.87 -8.96 -17.33
CA ILE A 370 -20.46 -8.00 -18.37
C ILE A 370 -21.62 -7.62 -19.30
N LYS A 371 -22.53 -8.57 -19.57
CA LYS A 371 -23.71 -8.35 -20.42
C LYS A 371 -24.88 -7.71 -19.68
N GLU A 372 -24.80 -7.59 -18.35
CA GLU A 372 -25.84 -7.01 -17.52
C GLU A 372 -25.55 -5.51 -17.32
N ASP A 373 -26.48 -4.65 -17.74
CA ASP A 373 -26.37 -3.20 -17.57
C ASP A 373 -27.70 -2.63 -17.02
N PRO A 374 -27.74 -2.07 -15.80
CA PRO A 374 -26.63 -1.93 -14.84
C PRO A 374 -26.42 -3.19 -13.98
N TRP A 375 -25.19 -3.73 -13.98
CA TRP A 375 -24.82 -4.82 -13.08
C TRP A 375 -24.61 -4.35 -11.63
N ASN A 376 -25.30 -4.99 -10.68
CA ASN A 376 -25.10 -4.77 -9.25
C ASN A 376 -24.14 -5.81 -8.67
N CYS A 377 -23.06 -5.35 -8.02
CA CYS A 377 -22.11 -6.27 -7.43
C CYS A 377 -22.69 -7.10 -6.27
N TYR A 378 -22.00 -8.18 -5.92
CA TYR A 378 -22.40 -9.13 -4.88
C TYR A 378 -22.51 -8.56 -3.46
N MET A 379 -21.99 -7.34 -3.23
CA MET A 379 -22.18 -6.60 -1.98
C MET A 379 -23.43 -5.71 -1.99
N CYS A 380 -23.88 -5.26 -3.17
CA CYS A 380 -25.05 -4.39 -3.33
C CYS A 380 -26.33 -5.16 -3.62
N GLY A 381 -26.22 -6.34 -4.24
CA GLY A 381 -27.36 -7.17 -4.58
C GLY A 381 -28.26 -7.51 -3.37
N HIS A 382 -29.56 -7.64 -3.65
CA HIS A 382 -30.56 -8.04 -2.65
C HIS A 382 -30.39 -9.50 -2.21
N LYS A 383 -29.83 -10.35 -3.09
CA LYS A 383 -29.50 -11.75 -2.75
C LYS A 383 -28.18 -11.77 -1.99
N GLY A 384 -28.12 -12.49 -0.87
CA GLY A 384 -26.88 -12.68 -0.10
C GLY A 384 -25.99 -13.83 -0.60
N VAL A 385 -26.46 -14.61 -1.59
CA VAL A 385 -25.81 -15.85 -2.04
C VAL A 385 -25.76 -15.89 -3.56
N TYR A 386 -24.57 -16.13 -4.10
CA TYR A 386 -24.26 -16.22 -5.53
C TYR A 386 -23.32 -17.40 -5.77
N GLY A 387 -23.86 -18.55 -6.16
CA GLY A 387 -23.07 -19.78 -6.25
C GLY A 387 -22.52 -20.20 -4.89
N LEU A 388 -21.20 -20.35 -4.79
CA LEU A 388 -20.50 -20.56 -3.51
C LEU A 388 -20.23 -19.26 -2.74
N LEU A 389 -20.26 -18.11 -3.43
CA LEU A 389 -19.99 -16.81 -2.82
C LEU A 389 -21.19 -16.38 -1.97
N ARG A 390 -21.01 -16.31 -0.65
CA ARG A 390 -22.03 -15.83 0.28
C ARG A 390 -21.53 -14.60 1.02
N ARG A 391 -22.27 -13.50 0.95
CA ARG A 391 -22.01 -12.28 1.73
C ARG A 391 -22.29 -12.56 3.21
N ARG A 392 -21.41 -12.12 4.09
CA ARG A 392 -21.65 -12.19 5.54
C ARG A 392 -22.68 -11.14 5.96
N ASP A 393 -23.52 -11.43 6.94
CA ASP A 393 -24.48 -10.44 7.46
C ASP A 393 -23.80 -9.45 8.42
N ASP A 394 -22.80 -9.91 9.16
CA ASP A 394 -21.97 -9.15 10.11
C ASP A 394 -20.73 -8.51 9.46
N TRP A 395 -20.65 -8.49 8.13
CA TRP A 395 -19.48 -8.00 7.38
C TRP A 395 -18.98 -6.61 7.78
N PRO A 396 -19.83 -5.60 8.12
CA PRO A 396 -19.33 -4.26 8.48
C PRO A 396 -18.51 -4.30 9.77
N THR A 397 -19.04 -4.96 10.80
CA THR A 397 -18.36 -5.11 12.09
C THR A 397 -17.09 -5.95 11.96
N ARG A 398 -17.14 -7.04 11.18
CA ARG A 398 -15.95 -7.86 10.91
C ARG A 398 -14.88 -7.07 10.17
N LEU A 399 -15.24 -6.29 9.16
CA LEU A 399 -14.30 -5.46 8.42
C LEU A 399 -13.63 -4.45 9.33
N GLN A 400 -14.40 -3.77 10.19
CA GLN A 400 -13.85 -2.82 11.16
C GLN A 400 -12.85 -3.50 12.10
N LEU A 401 -13.21 -4.64 12.68
CA LEU A 401 -12.33 -5.44 13.54
C LEU A 401 -11.10 -5.96 12.79
N PHE A 402 -11.25 -6.32 11.51
CA PHE A 402 -10.16 -6.78 10.66
C PHE A 402 -9.07 -5.73 10.49
N PHE A 403 -9.48 -4.46 10.34
CA PHE A 403 -8.57 -3.31 10.23
C PHE A 403 -8.09 -2.80 11.60
N ALA A 404 -8.82 -3.03 12.69
CA ALA A 404 -8.42 -2.67 14.05
C ALA A 404 -7.44 -3.67 14.69
N ASN A 405 -7.64 -4.97 14.46
CA ASN A 405 -6.86 -6.05 15.09
C ASN A 405 -5.62 -6.44 14.26
N ASN A 406 -4.50 -5.80 14.59
CA ASN A 406 -3.20 -6.44 14.44
C ASN A 406 -3.09 -7.49 15.56
N HIS A 407 -3.51 -8.74 15.29
CA HIS A 407 -3.61 -9.86 16.23
C HIS A 407 -2.30 -10.27 16.98
N ASP A 408 -1.23 -9.48 16.89
CA ASP A 408 0.07 -9.83 17.46
C ASP A 408 0.53 -8.88 18.60
N GLN A 409 -0.23 -7.84 18.95
CA GLN A 409 0.15 -6.89 20.02
C GLN A 409 -1.05 -6.52 20.90
N GLU A 410 -1.10 -7.11 22.10
CA GLU A 410 -1.97 -6.67 23.19
C GLU A 410 -1.31 -5.44 23.86
N PHE A 411 -1.99 -4.30 23.81
CA PHE A 411 -1.62 -3.11 24.57
C PHE A 411 -2.53 -3.00 25.80
N GLU A 412 -2.04 -2.36 26.86
CA GLU A 412 -2.87 -2.09 28.04
C GLU A 412 -4.08 -1.22 27.67
N ASN A 413 -5.22 -1.47 28.30
CA ASN A 413 -6.41 -0.67 28.06
C ASN A 413 -6.17 0.79 28.50
N PRO A 414 -6.61 1.79 27.71
CA PRO A 414 -6.42 3.19 28.07
C PRO A 414 -6.98 3.52 29.47
N LYS A 415 -6.27 4.38 30.23
CA LYS A 415 -6.77 4.91 31.51
C LYS A 415 -8.16 5.53 31.31
N LEU A 416 -9.16 4.96 31.98
CA LEU A 416 -10.51 5.52 31.99
C LEU A 416 -10.60 6.59 33.07
N TYR A 417 -11.03 7.78 32.68
CA TYR A 417 -11.30 8.87 33.62
C TYR A 417 -12.76 8.82 34.08
N PRO A 418 -13.04 9.01 35.38
CA PRO A 418 -14.41 9.09 35.85
C PRO A 418 -15.10 10.33 35.29
N PRO A 419 -16.38 10.25 34.87
CA PRO A 419 -17.13 11.40 34.40
C PRO A 419 -17.17 12.56 35.40
N ILE A 420 -16.91 13.79 34.94
CA ILE A 420 -17.04 14.99 35.79
C ILE A 420 -18.51 15.44 35.86
N GLN A 421 -18.99 15.73 37.07
CA GLN A 421 -20.32 16.31 37.32
C GLN A 421 -20.51 17.63 36.55
N ALA A 422 -21.69 17.84 35.98
CA ALA A 422 -21.95 18.94 35.05
C ALA A 422 -21.62 20.34 35.60
N ASP A 423 -21.86 20.56 36.89
CA ASP A 423 -21.57 21.79 37.64
C ASP A 423 -20.06 22.05 37.84
N LYS A 424 -19.24 21.00 37.77
CA LYS A 424 -17.78 21.05 37.96
C LYS A 424 -17.00 21.08 36.64
N ARG A 425 -17.68 20.98 35.50
CA ARG A 425 -17.03 20.98 34.18
C ARG A 425 -16.44 22.34 33.88
N LYS A 426 -15.19 22.35 33.43
CA LYS A 426 -14.47 23.55 33.01
C LYS A 426 -14.33 23.56 31.49
N PRO A 427 -14.18 24.73 30.85
CA PRO A 427 -13.89 24.78 29.42
C PRO A 427 -12.58 24.06 29.08
N VAL A 428 -12.54 23.37 27.95
CA VAL A 428 -11.44 22.50 27.53
C VAL A 428 -10.28 23.32 26.98
N ARG A 429 -9.05 22.94 27.32
CA ARG A 429 -7.83 23.50 26.71
C ARG A 429 -7.25 22.51 25.72
N VAL A 430 -7.07 22.97 24.48
CA VAL A 430 -6.76 22.11 23.33
C VAL A 430 -5.40 22.50 22.74
N LEU A 431 -4.58 21.49 22.50
CA LEU A 431 -3.40 21.57 21.64
C LEU A 431 -3.69 20.81 20.34
N SER A 432 -3.75 21.53 19.22
CA SER A 432 -3.96 20.97 17.88
C SER A 432 -2.67 21.05 17.09
N LEU A 433 -2.13 19.90 16.69
CA LEU A 433 -0.90 19.79 15.92
C LEU A 433 -1.25 19.42 14.48
N PHE A 434 -0.69 20.13 13.49
CA PHE A 434 -1.08 19.98 12.08
C PHE A 434 -2.58 20.32 11.90
N ASP A 435 -2.97 21.51 12.39
CA ASP A 435 -4.37 21.90 12.57
C ASP A 435 -5.16 22.03 11.24
N GLY A 436 -4.44 22.28 10.14
CA GLY A 436 -5.04 22.55 8.84
C GLY A 436 -6.06 23.69 8.95
N ILE A 437 -7.29 23.43 8.48
CA ILE A 437 -8.38 24.42 8.46
C ILE A 437 -9.15 24.53 9.79
N ALA A 438 -8.54 24.17 10.92
CA ALA A 438 -9.11 24.26 12.27
C ALA A 438 -10.37 23.40 12.51
N THR A 439 -10.40 22.19 11.94
CA THR A 439 -11.56 21.28 12.04
C THR A 439 -11.89 20.92 13.49
N GLY A 440 -10.89 20.75 14.35
CA GLY A 440 -11.07 20.41 15.76
C GLY A 440 -11.90 21.47 16.51
N LEU A 441 -11.55 22.75 16.36
CA LEU A 441 -12.29 23.85 16.99
C LEU A 441 -13.72 23.96 16.48
N LEU A 442 -13.94 23.75 15.17
CA LEU A 442 -15.29 23.75 14.61
C LEU A 442 -16.17 22.64 15.21
N VAL A 443 -15.63 21.42 15.32
CA VAL A 443 -16.36 20.28 15.91
C VAL A 443 -16.67 20.52 17.38
N LEU A 444 -15.71 21.00 18.18
CA LEU A 444 -15.94 21.31 19.59
C LEU A 444 -17.05 22.36 19.78
N ARG A 445 -17.05 23.40 18.94
CA ARG A 445 -18.10 24.44 18.95
C ARG A 445 -19.46 23.86 18.60
N ASP A 446 -19.55 23.06 17.53
CA ASP A 446 -20.81 22.46 17.09
C ASP A 446 -21.38 21.49 18.12
N LEU A 447 -20.52 20.81 18.89
CA LEU A 447 -20.92 19.97 20.02
C LEU A 447 -21.32 20.78 21.27
N GLY A 448 -21.15 22.10 21.25
CA GLY A 448 -21.41 22.98 22.39
C GLY A 448 -20.42 22.79 23.54
N ILE A 449 -19.22 22.28 23.26
CA ILE A 449 -18.14 22.16 24.24
C ILE A 449 -17.45 23.53 24.32
N GLN A 450 -17.39 24.09 25.54
CA GLN A 450 -16.69 25.35 25.75
C GLN A 450 -15.18 25.13 25.68
N VAL A 451 -14.48 26.01 24.96
CA VAL A 451 -13.03 25.95 24.78
C VAL A 451 -12.42 27.18 25.45
N ASP A 452 -11.54 26.96 26.44
CA ASP A 452 -10.80 28.04 27.12
C ASP A 452 -9.69 28.56 26.21
N ARG A 453 -8.87 27.63 25.71
CA ARG A 453 -7.70 27.92 24.90
C ARG A 453 -7.56 26.90 23.79
N TYR A 454 -7.28 27.37 22.58
CA TYR A 454 -7.00 26.52 21.42
C TYR A 454 -5.68 26.97 20.80
N ILE A 455 -4.62 26.19 21.03
CA ILE A 455 -3.29 26.44 20.45
C ILE A 455 -3.10 25.51 19.27
N ALA A 456 -2.72 26.08 18.12
CA ALA A 456 -2.58 25.36 16.87
C ALA A 456 -1.17 25.49 16.29
N SER A 457 -0.58 24.35 15.92
CA SER A 457 0.63 24.32 15.09
C SER A 457 0.25 24.08 13.64
N GLU A 458 0.60 25.03 12.76
CA GLU A 458 0.36 24.98 11.32
C GLU A 458 1.42 25.84 10.62
N VAL A 459 1.83 25.43 9.42
CA VAL A 459 2.82 26.15 8.58
C VAL A 459 2.25 26.61 7.25
N CYS A 460 1.09 26.08 6.85
CA CYS A 460 0.41 26.49 5.63
C CYS A 460 -0.36 27.80 5.87
N GLU A 461 0.12 28.90 5.28
CA GLU A 461 -0.50 30.23 5.39
C GLU A 461 -1.98 30.25 4.95
N ASP A 462 -2.34 29.48 3.92
CA ASP A 462 -3.73 29.37 3.47
C ASP A 462 -4.62 28.77 4.57
N SER A 463 -4.13 27.73 5.26
CA SER A 463 -4.84 27.03 6.33
C SER A 463 -4.99 27.92 7.57
N ILE A 464 -3.93 28.63 7.95
CA ILE A 464 -3.92 29.62 9.03
C ILE A 464 -4.95 30.73 8.75
N THR A 465 -4.96 31.26 7.52
CA THR A 465 -5.89 32.31 7.10
C THR A 465 -7.35 31.83 7.23
N VAL A 466 -7.64 30.62 6.77
CA VAL A 466 -8.98 30.02 6.90
C VAL A 466 -9.39 29.90 8.37
N GLY A 467 -8.51 29.39 9.23
CA GLY A 467 -8.78 29.25 10.66
C GLY A 467 -9.01 30.60 11.35
N MET A 468 -8.15 31.59 11.08
CA MET A 468 -8.28 32.95 11.63
C MET A 468 -9.61 33.60 11.27
N VAL A 469 -10.01 33.53 9.98
CA VAL A 469 -11.27 34.13 9.49
C VAL A 469 -12.49 33.40 10.05
N ARG A 470 -12.51 32.05 10.00
CA ARG A 470 -13.67 31.26 10.44
C ARG A 470 -13.88 31.31 11.95
N HIS A 471 -12.80 31.40 12.71
CA HIS A 471 -12.83 31.34 14.18
C HIS A 471 -12.53 32.69 14.84
N GLN A 472 -12.60 33.80 14.09
CA GLN A 472 -12.53 35.17 14.60
C GLN A 472 -11.27 35.41 15.45
N GLY A 473 -10.12 34.87 15.03
CA GLY A 473 -8.85 35.01 15.74
C GLY A 473 -8.76 34.33 17.11
N LYS A 474 -9.69 33.41 17.46
CA LYS A 474 -9.66 32.68 18.74
C LYS A 474 -8.56 31.61 18.83
N ILE A 475 -7.89 31.30 17.73
CA ILE A 475 -6.83 30.30 17.65
C ILE A 475 -5.48 30.99 17.86
N MET A 476 -4.67 30.47 18.78
CA MET A 476 -3.30 30.90 18.96
C MET A 476 -2.38 30.04 18.09
N TYR A 477 -1.96 30.58 16.94
CA TYR A 477 -1.03 29.89 16.04
C TYR A 477 0.42 30.01 16.52
N VAL A 478 1.13 28.89 16.56
CA VAL A 478 2.52 28.80 17.05
C VAL A 478 3.53 28.39 15.98
N GLY A 479 3.08 28.27 14.73
CA GLY A 479 3.93 27.93 13.58
C GLY A 479 4.33 26.46 13.55
N ASP A 480 5.56 26.21 13.10
CA ASP A 480 6.12 24.87 12.90
C ASP A 480 6.23 24.06 14.21
N VAL A 481 5.67 22.86 14.19
CA VAL A 481 5.64 21.92 15.32
C VAL A 481 7.03 21.61 15.88
N ARG A 482 8.06 21.60 15.02
CA ARG A 482 9.45 21.28 15.39
C ARG A 482 10.06 22.34 16.31
N ASN A 483 9.54 23.55 16.28
CA ASN A 483 10.01 24.66 17.11
C ASN A 483 9.35 24.67 18.50
N ILE A 484 8.38 23.79 18.76
CA ILE A 484 7.68 23.73 20.04
C ILE A 484 8.52 22.95 21.05
N THR A 485 8.97 23.64 22.10
CA THR A 485 9.79 23.06 23.16
C THR A 485 8.96 22.62 24.36
N ARG A 486 9.55 21.82 25.26
CA ARG A 486 8.95 21.47 26.56
C ARG A 486 8.52 22.70 27.36
N LYS A 487 9.32 23.77 27.32
CA LYS A 487 9.02 25.03 28.03
C LYS A 487 7.74 25.66 27.52
N HIS A 488 7.56 25.71 26.20
CA HIS A 488 6.32 26.20 25.59
C HIS A 488 5.10 25.40 26.06
N ILE A 489 5.16 24.07 26.07
CA ILE A 489 4.04 23.23 26.52
C ILE A 489 3.67 23.51 27.99
N GLN A 490 4.66 23.74 28.85
CA GLN A 490 4.44 24.07 30.26
C GLN A 490 3.84 25.46 30.47
N GLU A 491 4.26 26.45 29.68
CA GLU A 491 3.74 27.83 29.75
C GLU A 491 2.33 27.97 29.16
N TRP A 492 2.06 27.19 28.12
CA TRP A 492 0.80 27.23 27.40
C TRP A 492 -0.29 26.38 28.05
N GLY A 493 0.13 25.29 28.70
CA GLY A 493 -0.74 24.32 29.35
C GLY A 493 -1.18 24.71 30.77
N PRO A 494 -1.75 23.76 31.54
CA PRO A 494 -2.01 22.37 31.15
C PRO A 494 -3.01 22.22 30.00
N PHE A 495 -2.91 21.13 29.22
CA PHE A 495 -3.84 20.80 28.13
C PHE A 495 -4.71 19.61 28.51
N ASP A 496 -6.00 19.66 28.17
CA ASP A 496 -6.98 18.60 28.45
C ASP A 496 -7.22 17.71 27.23
N LEU A 497 -6.99 18.24 26.02
CA LEU A 497 -7.11 17.52 24.75
C LEU A 497 -5.93 17.83 23.82
N VAL A 498 -5.27 16.78 23.31
CA VAL A 498 -4.24 16.89 22.27
C VAL A 498 -4.71 16.18 21.00
N ILE A 499 -4.83 16.90 19.89
CA ILE A 499 -5.26 16.33 18.60
C ILE A 499 -4.20 16.58 17.52
N GLY A 500 -4.12 15.71 16.54
CA GLY A 500 -3.33 15.99 15.34
C GLY A 500 -3.40 14.94 14.24
N GLY A 501 -3.09 15.36 13.02
CA GLY A 501 -2.98 14.50 11.85
C GLY A 501 -1.79 14.91 11.01
N SER A 502 -0.66 14.22 11.17
CA SER A 502 0.55 14.57 10.42
C SER A 502 0.39 14.29 8.92
N PRO A 503 1.09 15.02 8.03
CA PRO A 503 0.97 14.81 6.59
C PRO A 503 1.15 13.33 6.19
N CYS A 504 0.22 12.84 5.37
CA CYS A 504 0.17 11.42 4.99
C CYS A 504 0.96 11.07 3.73
N ASN A 505 1.52 12.07 3.03
CA ASN A 505 2.10 11.88 1.70
C ASN A 505 3.23 10.85 1.68
N ASP A 506 4.11 10.88 2.68
CA ASP A 506 5.21 9.90 2.79
C ASP A 506 4.82 8.59 3.48
N LEU A 507 3.63 8.52 4.07
CA LEU A 507 3.09 7.31 4.70
C LEU A 507 2.21 6.50 3.72
N SER A 508 1.57 7.19 2.79
CA SER A 508 0.61 6.60 1.88
C SER A 508 1.27 5.66 0.87
N ILE A 509 0.84 4.41 0.82
CA ILE A 509 1.32 3.40 -0.15
C ILE A 509 0.96 3.76 -1.59
N VAL A 510 -0.09 4.58 -1.78
CA VAL A 510 -0.47 5.07 -3.12
C VAL A 510 0.50 6.10 -3.66
N ASN A 511 1.36 6.69 -2.82
CA ASN A 511 2.45 7.54 -3.28
C ASN A 511 3.67 6.68 -3.66
N PRO A 512 4.07 6.63 -4.95
CA PRO A 512 5.25 5.87 -5.38
C PRO A 512 6.56 6.47 -4.85
N ALA A 513 6.58 7.77 -4.55
CA ALA A 513 7.72 8.50 -4.03
C ALA A 513 7.77 8.54 -2.48
N ARG A 514 6.93 7.73 -1.81
CA ARG A 514 6.85 7.71 -0.35
C ARG A 514 8.21 7.38 0.28
N LYS A 515 8.51 8.07 1.38
CA LYS A 515 9.74 7.82 2.16
C LYS A 515 9.51 6.98 3.43
N GLY A 516 8.25 6.73 3.80
CA GLY A 516 7.86 5.98 5.00
C GLY A 516 7.89 6.82 6.28
N LEU A 517 7.68 6.17 7.43
CA LEU A 517 7.54 6.84 8.73
C LEU A 517 8.81 7.58 9.21
N PHE A 518 9.99 7.08 8.88
CA PHE A 518 11.26 7.58 9.42
C PHE A 518 11.90 8.69 8.56
N GLU A 519 11.36 8.96 7.38
CA GLU A 519 11.91 9.93 6.44
C GLU A 519 10.83 10.91 5.94
N GLY A 520 11.27 11.94 5.19
CA GLY A 520 10.36 12.92 4.59
C GLY A 520 9.49 13.65 5.62
N THR A 521 8.20 13.72 5.34
CA THR A 521 7.13 14.25 6.19
C THR A 521 6.60 13.21 7.19
N GLY A 522 6.88 11.92 6.99
CA GLY A 522 6.49 10.85 7.92
C GLY A 522 7.04 11.06 9.33
N ARG A 523 8.26 11.63 9.43
CA ARG A 523 8.89 11.94 10.72
C ARG A 523 8.11 12.92 11.61
N LEU A 524 7.19 13.69 11.03
CA LEU A 524 6.35 14.63 11.78
C LEU A 524 5.41 13.91 12.75
N PHE A 525 5.13 12.63 12.54
CA PHE A 525 4.51 11.77 13.56
C PHE A 525 5.28 11.79 14.89
N PHE A 526 6.62 11.77 14.85
CA PHE A 526 7.44 11.78 16.08
C PHE A 526 7.34 13.11 16.83
N GLU A 527 7.04 14.22 16.14
CA GLU A 527 6.77 15.50 16.80
C GLU A 527 5.42 15.47 17.53
N PHE A 528 4.40 14.84 16.95
CA PHE A 528 3.15 14.58 17.68
C PHE A 528 3.41 13.73 18.92
N TYR A 529 4.11 12.60 18.77
CA TYR A 529 4.44 11.71 19.88
C TYR A 529 5.21 12.43 20.99
N ARG A 530 6.25 13.20 20.62
CA ARG A 530 7.06 13.99 21.55
C ARG A 530 6.19 14.97 22.33
N LEU A 531 5.38 15.78 21.65
CA LEU A 531 4.55 16.80 22.29
C LEU A 531 3.38 16.21 23.09
N LEU A 532 2.83 15.08 22.65
CA LEU A 532 1.84 14.32 23.43
C LEU A 532 2.41 13.88 24.77
N HIS A 533 3.64 13.35 24.79
CA HIS A 533 4.31 12.94 26.02
C HIS A 533 4.60 14.14 26.93
N GLU A 534 4.98 15.29 26.36
CA GLU A 534 5.23 16.52 27.14
C GLU A 534 3.95 17.15 27.70
N ALA A 535 2.81 16.99 27.03
CA ALA A 535 1.51 17.52 27.47
C ALA A 535 0.78 16.58 28.45
N ARG A 536 1.20 15.31 28.54
CA ARG A 536 0.58 14.30 29.41
C ARG A 536 0.71 14.71 30.89
N PRO A 537 -0.35 14.55 31.71
CA PRO A 537 -0.26 14.74 33.15
C PRO A 537 0.82 13.85 33.77
N LYS A 538 1.50 14.37 34.80
CA LYS A 538 2.48 13.58 35.56
C LYS A 538 1.76 12.51 36.39
N GLU A 539 2.46 11.45 36.77
CA GLU A 539 1.93 10.45 37.69
C GLU A 539 1.42 11.11 38.99
N GLY A 540 0.21 10.73 39.41
CA GLY A 540 -0.50 11.34 40.54
C GLY A 540 -1.39 12.54 40.18
N ASP A 541 -1.33 13.07 38.96
CA ASP A 541 -2.32 14.04 38.46
C ASP A 541 -3.50 13.28 37.79
N ASP A 542 -4.64 13.26 38.47
CA ASP A 542 -5.86 12.59 38.01
C ASP A 542 -6.75 13.46 37.12
N ARG A 543 -6.25 14.61 36.66
CA ARG A 543 -6.96 15.43 35.67
C ARG A 543 -7.24 14.63 34.38
N PRO A 544 -8.48 14.65 33.86
CA PRO A 544 -8.79 14.01 32.60
C PRO A 544 -7.94 14.57 31.47
N PHE A 545 -7.35 13.65 30.70
CA PHE A 545 -6.48 13.98 29.59
C PHE A 545 -6.76 13.06 28.42
N PHE A 546 -7.14 13.68 27.31
CA PHE A 546 -7.52 12.98 26.09
C PHE A 546 -6.57 13.32 24.95
N TRP A 547 -6.42 12.38 24.04
CA TRP A 547 -5.65 12.59 22.82
C TRP A 547 -6.23 11.80 21.65
N LEU A 548 -6.01 12.33 20.45
CA LEU A 548 -6.42 11.72 19.20
C LEU A 548 -5.38 12.01 18.11
N PHE A 549 -4.90 10.95 17.46
CA PHE A 549 -4.04 11.02 16.28
C PHE A 549 -4.76 10.38 15.09
N GLU A 550 -4.77 11.06 13.95
CA GLU A 550 -5.41 10.59 12.71
C GLU A 550 -4.38 10.41 11.60
N ASN A 551 -4.57 9.37 10.78
CA ASN A 551 -3.85 9.23 9.53
C ASN A 551 -4.54 8.29 8.52
N VAL A 552 -4.00 8.19 7.31
CA VAL A 552 -4.58 7.39 6.20
C VAL A 552 -4.56 5.89 6.46
N VAL A 553 -5.63 5.20 6.02
CA VAL A 553 -5.68 3.72 6.09
C VAL A 553 -4.69 3.07 5.14
N ALA A 554 -4.46 3.69 3.99
CA ALA A 554 -3.54 3.24 2.96
C ALA A 554 -2.06 3.52 3.33
N MET A 555 -1.65 3.28 4.58
CA MET A 555 -0.24 3.34 5.00
C MET A 555 0.39 1.95 5.02
N GLY A 556 1.72 1.86 4.97
CA GLY A 556 2.42 0.58 5.05
C GLY A 556 2.12 -0.15 6.37
N ILE A 557 2.00 -1.49 6.33
CA ILE A 557 1.71 -2.29 7.53
C ILE A 557 2.78 -2.08 8.62
N SER A 558 4.05 -1.95 8.22
CA SER A 558 5.15 -1.64 9.13
C SER A 558 4.97 -0.28 9.80
N ASP A 559 4.63 0.75 9.04
CA ASP A 559 4.42 2.11 9.56
C ASP A 559 3.23 2.14 10.52
N LYS A 560 2.10 1.51 10.17
CA LYS A 560 0.93 1.35 11.05
C LYS A 560 1.32 0.68 12.37
N ARG A 561 2.08 -0.42 12.29
CA ARG A 561 2.53 -1.18 13.46
C ARG A 561 3.45 -0.33 14.34
N ASP A 562 4.38 0.40 13.73
CA ASP A 562 5.34 1.21 14.47
C ASP A 562 4.64 2.42 15.12
N ILE A 563 3.72 3.10 14.43
CA ILE A 563 2.85 4.12 15.04
C ILE A 563 2.09 3.56 16.25
N SER A 564 1.49 2.37 16.10
CA SER A 564 0.74 1.72 17.18
C SER A 564 1.63 1.38 18.39
N ARG A 565 2.89 1.01 18.16
CA ARG A 565 3.88 0.77 19.22
C ARG A 565 4.27 2.05 19.96
N PHE A 566 4.55 3.13 19.24
CA PHE A 566 4.89 4.42 19.85
C PHE A 566 3.71 5.00 20.64
N LEU A 567 2.49 4.86 20.12
CA LEU A 567 1.29 5.35 20.79
C LEU A 567 0.71 4.38 21.83
N GLU A 568 1.29 3.18 21.97
CA GLU A 568 0.83 2.11 22.87
C GLU A 568 -0.67 1.81 22.71
N SER A 569 -1.17 1.87 21.47
CA SER A 569 -2.58 1.70 21.16
C SER A 569 -2.75 1.20 19.73
N ASN A 570 -3.75 0.36 19.51
CA ASN A 570 -4.20 0.02 18.17
C ASN A 570 -5.10 1.12 17.61
N PRO A 571 -5.13 1.32 16.27
CA PRO A 571 -6.05 2.27 15.66
C PRO A 571 -7.47 1.70 15.56
N VAL A 572 -8.45 2.59 15.58
CA VAL A 572 -9.80 2.34 15.06
C VAL A 572 -9.85 2.83 13.63
N MET A 573 -10.40 1.99 12.74
CA MET A 573 -10.66 2.39 11.36
C MET A 573 -12.10 2.90 11.24
N ILE A 574 -12.26 4.10 10.67
CA ILE A 574 -13.57 4.66 10.33
C ILE A 574 -13.54 5.15 8.88
N ASP A 575 -14.52 4.73 8.09
CA ASP A 575 -14.76 5.26 6.75
C ASP A 575 -15.85 6.33 6.77
N ALA A 576 -15.54 7.51 6.23
CA ALA A 576 -16.49 8.60 6.09
C ALA A 576 -17.72 8.21 5.25
N ARG A 577 -17.68 7.13 4.47
CA ARG A 577 -18.86 6.60 3.74
C ARG A 577 -20.03 6.29 4.67
N GLU A 578 -19.77 5.90 5.91
CA GLU A 578 -20.83 5.55 6.87
C GLU A 578 -21.69 6.76 7.28
N VAL A 579 -21.15 7.97 7.10
CA VAL A 579 -21.75 9.23 7.59
C VAL A 579 -21.70 10.38 6.56
N SER A 580 -21.19 10.11 5.35
CA SER A 580 -21.01 11.08 4.26
C SER A 580 -21.00 10.37 2.90
N ALA A 581 -21.01 11.14 1.81
CA ALA A 581 -20.92 10.59 0.46
C ALA A 581 -19.46 10.34 -0.01
N ALA A 582 -18.47 10.61 0.84
CA ALA A 582 -17.07 10.48 0.48
C ALA A 582 -16.48 9.16 1.01
N HIS A 583 -15.76 8.43 0.15
CA HIS A 583 -14.91 7.33 0.58
C HIS A 583 -13.62 7.89 1.17
N ARG A 584 -13.51 7.87 2.50
CA ARG A 584 -12.35 8.44 3.21
C ARG A 584 -12.09 7.64 4.49
N ALA A 585 -11.65 6.40 4.31
CA ALA A 585 -11.19 5.55 5.39
C ALA A 585 -9.94 6.13 6.06
N ARG A 586 -10.00 6.28 7.39
CA ARG A 586 -8.93 6.81 8.25
C ARG A 586 -8.73 5.96 9.49
N TYR A 587 -7.47 5.87 9.93
CA TYR A 587 -7.10 5.30 11.21
C TYR A 587 -7.07 6.39 12.26
N PHE A 588 -7.61 6.08 13.43
CA PHE A 588 -7.65 6.94 14.60
C PHE A 588 -7.04 6.21 15.79
N TRP A 589 -5.96 6.74 16.33
CA TRP A 589 -5.37 6.32 17.59
C TRP A 589 -5.76 7.32 18.67
N GLY A 590 -6.05 6.86 19.88
CA GLY A 590 -6.47 7.76 20.93
C GLY A 590 -7.10 7.04 22.11
N ASN A 591 -7.42 7.82 23.13
CA ASN A 591 -8.08 7.35 24.35
C ASN A 591 -9.46 7.99 24.56
N LEU A 592 -10.08 8.48 23.47
CA LEU A 592 -11.44 9.01 23.56
C LEU A 592 -12.42 7.90 24.01
N PRO A 593 -13.26 8.15 25.02
CA PRO A 593 -14.24 7.18 25.48
C PRO A 593 -15.16 6.73 24.35
N GLY A 594 -15.31 5.42 24.18
CA GLY A 594 -16.24 4.85 23.19
C GLY A 594 -15.75 4.90 21.74
N MET A 595 -14.50 5.28 21.47
CA MET A 595 -13.95 5.33 20.11
C MET A 595 -13.99 3.97 19.37
N ASN A 596 -14.02 2.86 20.12
CA ASN A 596 -14.13 1.50 19.56
C ASN A 596 -15.58 1.08 19.25
N ARG A 597 -16.59 1.93 19.51
CA ARG A 597 -18.00 1.62 19.21
C ARG A 597 -18.32 1.95 17.76
N LEU A 598 -19.13 1.09 17.12
CA LEU A 598 -19.65 1.27 15.77
C LEU A 598 -20.33 2.65 15.64
N VAL A 599 -20.02 3.39 14.58
CA VAL A 599 -20.68 4.66 14.28
C VAL A 599 -22.12 4.35 13.82
N GLN A 600 -23.11 4.63 14.67
CA GLN A 600 -24.52 4.53 14.30
C GLN A 600 -25.00 5.86 13.73
N THR A 601 -25.67 5.83 12.59
CA THR A 601 -26.32 7.01 12.00
C THR A 601 -27.72 7.18 12.58
N ASN A 602 -28.06 8.41 13.02
CA ASN A 602 -29.43 8.77 13.38
C ASN A 602 -30.17 9.28 12.13
N GLU A 603 -31.46 8.95 11.99
CA GLU A 603 -32.27 9.29 10.79
C GLU A 603 -32.37 10.79 10.50
N GLU A 604 -32.16 11.66 11.49
CA GLU A 604 -32.17 13.13 11.34
C GLU A 604 -30.94 13.67 10.57
N GLU A 605 -29.83 12.93 10.51
CA GLU A 605 -28.60 13.37 9.81
C GLU A 605 -28.69 13.26 8.28
N LYS A 606 -29.73 12.59 7.75
CA LYS A 606 -29.95 12.47 6.30
C LYS A 606 -30.33 13.78 5.61
N MET A 607 -30.78 14.82 6.34
CA MET A 607 -31.42 15.99 5.73
C MET A 607 -30.54 17.24 5.49
N CYS A 608 -29.31 17.31 6.00
CA CYS A 608 -28.45 18.49 5.79
C CYS A 608 -27.33 18.22 4.77
N LEU A 609 -27.59 18.59 3.51
CA LEU A 609 -26.73 18.26 2.37
C LEU A 609 -25.38 19.02 2.25
N GLU A 610 -24.99 19.89 3.20
CA GLU A 610 -23.85 20.83 3.00
C GLU A 610 -22.71 20.83 4.04
N LEU A 611 -22.63 19.89 5.01
CA LEU A 611 -21.56 19.90 6.04
C LEU A 611 -20.91 18.51 6.24
N LYS A 612 -20.08 18.05 5.28
CA LYS A 612 -19.78 16.61 5.08
C LYS A 612 -18.36 16.08 5.40
N ASN A 613 -17.57 16.73 6.26
CA ASN A 613 -16.32 16.12 6.81
C ASN A 613 -16.26 16.05 8.35
N LEU A 614 -17.28 16.55 9.05
CA LEU A 614 -17.27 16.71 10.52
C LEU A 614 -17.94 15.57 11.29
N SER A 615 -18.73 14.70 10.65
CA SER A 615 -19.59 13.73 11.35
C SER A 615 -18.81 12.64 12.11
N CYS A 616 -17.70 12.12 11.58
CA CYS A 616 -16.88 11.14 12.31
C CYS A 616 -16.26 11.70 13.59
N LEU A 617 -15.65 12.89 13.51
CA LEU A 617 -15.06 13.55 14.68
C LEU A 617 -16.15 14.03 15.64
N LYS A 618 -17.30 14.51 15.13
CA LYS A 618 -18.47 14.83 15.95
C LYS A 618 -18.96 13.62 16.74
N ASN A 619 -19.07 12.44 16.13
CA ASN A 619 -19.53 11.24 16.83
C ASN A 619 -18.50 10.77 17.87
N MET A 620 -17.21 10.75 17.55
CA MET A 620 -16.14 10.40 18.51
C MET A 620 -16.06 11.37 19.70
N VAL A 621 -16.28 12.68 19.47
CA VAL A 621 -16.19 13.71 20.52
C VAL A 621 -17.55 13.94 21.23
N ALA A 622 -18.68 13.65 20.59
CA ALA A 622 -20.00 13.70 21.23
C ALA A 622 -20.12 12.68 22.36
N MET A 623 -19.51 11.49 22.19
CA MET A 623 -19.51 10.44 23.20
C MET A 623 -18.65 10.80 24.43
N SER A 624 -17.65 11.67 24.27
CA SER A 624 -16.86 12.18 25.39
C SER A 624 -17.50 13.36 26.11
N LYS A 625 -18.60 13.94 25.60
CA LYS A 625 -19.33 15.04 26.27
C LYS A 625 -19.88 14.66 27.67
N ALA A 626 -19.93 13.37 27.97
CA ALA A 626 -20.28 12.86 29.30
C ALA A 626 -19.11 12.91 30.31
N PHE A 627 -17.86 12.92 29.83
CA PHE A 627 -16.65 12.68 30.62
C PHE A 627 -15.92 13.97 31.00
#